data_AF-A0A2N9HFV1-F1
#
_entry.id   AF-A0A2N9HFV1-F1
#
_cell.length_a   1.000
_cell.length_b   1.000
_cell.length_c   1.000
_cell.angle_alpha   90.00
_cell.angle_beta   90.00
_cell.angle_gamma   90.00
#
_symmetry.space_group_name_H-M   'P 1'
#
loop_
_entity.id
_entity.type
_entity.pdbx_description
1 polymer ?
#
loop_
_entity_poly.entity_id
_entity_poly.type
_entity_poly.pdbx_seq_one_letter_code
_entity_poly.pdbx_strand_id
1 'polypeptide(L)'
;MYGSEKVPDDSERTAFRKAEKKYKLYYDDTSKSSKKKKQPKQVDLSEVLDFKSILESHIQNGDVPLGIISLQSDFDFPVFCLESRPGFYFIPGALSVEEQCQWIRESLTTFPQPPNRTNHNAFYGPIHDLFIAAKEKKVLVEEGSDPTSLESKCDTSVSNGDVHRWKFYEEHTVSSRGNTCKSILASGLLRKLRWSTLGLQFEWSKRNYDVSLPHNKIPDVLCQLAKRMAAPAMPKGEQFQPEAAIVNYFGIGDTLGGHLDDMEADWSKPIVSMSLGCKAIFLLGGKSREDSPVAMFLRSGDIVLMAGEARECFHGVPFALELIDALIILFRNAD
;
A
#
# COMPACT_ATOMS: atom_id res chain seq x y z
N MET A 1 44.42 6.33 26.18
CA MET A 1 43.62 5.20 25.68
C MET A 1 42.26 5.26 26.34
N TYR A 2 41.24 5.74 25.64
CA TYR A 2 39.85 5.53 26.04
C TYR A 2 39.07 5.27 24.75
N GLY A 3 39.05 3.99 24.36
CA GLY A 3 38.14 3.50 23.34
C GLY A 3 36.74 3.49 23.95
N SER A 4 35.93 4.48 23.62
CA SER A 4 34.48 4.38 23.76
C SER A 4 34.03 3.36 22.72
N GLU A 5 33.94 2.10 23.11
CA GLU A 5 33.18 1.11 22.35
C GLU A 5 31.74 1.63 22.24
N LYS A 6 31.35 2.09 21.05
CA LYS A 6 29.96 2.32 20.73
C LYS A 6 29.28 0.95 20.73
N VAL A 7 28.60 0.63 21.83
CA VAL A 7 27.63 -0.47 21.85
C VAL A 7 26.66 -0.21 20.70
N PRO A 8 26.43 -1.17 19.78
CA PRO A 8 25.46 -0.96 18.71
C PRO A 8 24.07 -0.82 19.34
N ASP A 9 23.34 0.21 18.92
CA ASP A 9 21.94 0.57 19.22
C ASP A 9 20.89 -0.52 18.83
N ASP A 10 21.27 -1.81 18.86
CA ASP A 10 20.42 -2.94 18.47
C ASP A 10 19.80 -3.68 19.68
N SER A 11 20.30 -3.46 20.90
CA SER A 11 19.78 -4.15 22.10
C SER A 11 18.38 -3.68 22.53
N GLU A 12 17.99 -2.45 22.17
CA GLU A 12 16.68 -1.87 22.54
C GLU A 12 15.58 -2.07 21.47
N ARG A 13 15.90 -2.75 20.36
CA ARG A 13 14.95 -2.90 19.25
C ARG A 13 14.12 -4.17 19.40
N THR A 14 12.81 -4.01 19.23
CA THR A 14 11.87 -5.13 19.19
C THR A 14 12.23 -6.10 18.07
N ALA A 15 11.82 -7.37 18.18
CA ALA A 15 12.08 -8.37 17.14
C ALA A 15 11.56 -7.94 15.75
N PHE A 16 10.36 -7.35 15.69
CA PHE A 16 9.81 -6.81 14.46
C PHE A 16 10.71 -5.71 13.87
N ARG A 17 11.17 -4.76 14.69
CA ARG A 17 12.02 -3.65 14.22
C ARG A 17 13.39 -4.14 13.73
N LYS A 18 13.95 -5.18 14.34
CA LYS A 18 15.17 -5.85 13.87
C LYS A 18 14.96 -6.46 12.48
N ALA A 19 13.85 -7.17 12.26
CA ALA A 19 13.51 -7.74 10.96
C ALA A 19 13.29 -6.66 9.88
N GLU A 20 12.58 -5.58 10.20
CA GLU A 20 12.43 -4.46 9.26
C GLU A 20 13.78 -3.91 8.82
N LYS A 21 14.71 -3.72 9.76
CA LYS A 21 16.05 -3.22 9.44
C LYS A 21 16.89 -4.24 8.68
N LYS A 22 16.74 -5.55 8.96
CA LYS A 22 17.40 -6.62 8.21
C LYS A 22 17.06 -6.52 6.72
N TYR A 23 15.79 -6.32 6.40
CA TYR A 23 15.31 -6.36 5.02
C TYR A 23 15.24 -5.00 4.32
N LYS A 24 15.50 -3.88 4.99
CA LYS A 24 15.42 -2.53 4.39
C LYS A 24 16.55 -2.25 3.37
N LEU A 25 16.22 -1.49 2.30
CA LEU A 25 17.15 -0.99 1.29
C LEU A 25 18.08 0.01 1.98
N TYR A 26 19.30 -0.41 2.27
CA TYR A 26 20.38 0.50 2.59
C TYR A 26 21.32 0.60 1.39
N TYR A 27 21.81 1.80 1.12
CA TYR A 27 22.90 2.01 0.18
C TYR A 27 24.20 2.06 0.97
N ASP A 28 25.27 1.42 0.48
CA ASP A 28 26.56 1.48 1.16
C ASP A 28 27.13 2.90 1.13
N ASP A 29 27.31 3.49 2.31
CA ASP A 29 27.92 4.81 2.51
C ASP A 29 29.47 4.78 2.49
N THR A 30 30.07 3.63 2.18
CA THR A 30 31.53 3.43 2.23
C THR A 30 32.31 4.15 1.12
N SER A 31 31.65 4.83 0.18
CA SER A 31 32.34 5.66 -0.82
C SER A 31 32.35 7.14 -0.42
N LYS A 32 33.38 7.56 0.33
CA LYS A 32 33.78 8.98 0.48
C LYS A 32 34.31 9.61 -0.83
N SER A 33 33.97 9.06 -1.99
CA SER A 33 34.38 9.54 -3.30
C SER A 33 33.15 9.86 -4.14
N SER A 34 32.97 11.14 -4.43
CA SER A 34 31.78 11.79 -5.01
C SER A 34 31.45 11.40 -6.47
N LYS A 35 31.89 10.23 -6.97
CA LYS A 35 31.68 9.83 -8.38
C LYS A 35 31.32 8.35 -8.64
N LYS A 36 31.13 7.50 -7.62
CA LYS A 36 30.60 6.12 -7.83
C LYS A 36 29.12 6.05 -7.47
N LYS A 37 28.29 5.46 -8.35
CA LYS A 37 26.88 5.14 -8.05
C LYS A 37 26.86 4.26 -6.80
N LYS A 38 26.15 4.70 -5.75
CA LYS A 38 26.00 3.91 -4.52
C LYS A 38 25.34 2.57 -4.87
N GLN A 39 25.96 1.47 -4.50
CA GLN A 39 25.37 0.14 -4.69
C GLN A 39 24.48 -0.19 -3.48
N PRO A 40 23.32 -0.83 -3.70
CA PRO A 40 22.49 -1.32 -2.61
C PRO A 40 23.26 -2.40 -1.83
N LYS A 41 23.21 -2.34 -0.50
CA LYS A 41 23.77 -3.35 0.37
C LYS A 41 23.09 -4.69 0.08
N GLN A 42 23.89 -5.74 -0.08
CA GLN A 42 23.36 -7.09 -0.28
C GLN A 42 22.66 -7.56 0.99
N VAL A 43 21.38 -7.92 0.86
CA VAL A 43 20.54 -8.46 1.94
C VAL A 43 20.47 -9.97 1.75
N ASP A 44 20.66 -10.73 2.83
CA ASP A 44 20.44 -12.17 2.83
C ASP A 44 18.93 -12.46 2.85
N LEU A 45 18.47 -13.17 1.82
CA LEU A 45 17.07 -13.52 1.60
C LEU A 45 16.82 -15.03 1.71
N SER A 46 17.80 -15.81 2.17
CA SER A 46 17.70 -17.28 2.29
C SER A 46 16.58 -17.74 3.23
N GLU A 47 16.25 -16.94 4.24
CA GLU A 47 15.17 -17.20 5.20
C GLU A 47 13.80 -16.67 4.75
N VAL A 48 13.71 -15.99 3.61
CA VAL A 48 12.44 -15.43 3.11
C VAL A 48 11.65 -16.52 2.41
N LEU A 49 10.44 -16.79 2.90
CA LEU A 49 9.56 -17.80 2.32
C LEU A 49 9.17 -17.44 0.88
N ASP A 50 9.28 -18.41 -0.01
CA ASP A 50 8.88 -18.27 -1.41
C ASP A 50 7.70 -19.20 -1.74
N PHE A 51 6.48 -18.67 -1.62
CA PHE A 51 5.25 -19.41 -1.93
C PHE A 51 5.13 -19.81 -3.40
N LYS A 52 5.85 -19.16 -4.33
CA LYS A 52 5.91 -19.61 -5.73
C LYS A 52 6.64 -20.95 -5.85
N SER A 53 7.81 -21.06 -5.20
CA SER A 53 8.57 -22.32 -5.18
C SER A 53 7.85 -23.40 -4.38
N ILE A 54 7.15 -23.04 -3.29
CA ILE A 54 6.31 -23.97 -2.53
C ILE A 54 5.17 -24.49 -3.40
N LEU A 55 4.49 -23.62 -4.16
CA LEU A 55 3.44 -24.03 -5.09
C LEU A 55 3.97 -25.02 -6.14
N GLU A 56 5.13 -24.73 -6.74
CA GLU A 56 5.76 -25.61 -7.75
C GLU A 56 6.05 -27.00 -7.17
N SER A 57 6.63 -27.08 -5.97
CA SER A 57 6.90 -28.34 -5.27
C SER A 57 5.61 -29.08 -4.88
N HIS A 58 4.58 -28.34 -4.44
CA HIS A 58 3.31 -28.92 -4.06
C HIS A 58 2.58 -29.53 -5.27
N ILE A 59 2.62 -28.88 -6.43
CA ILE A 59 2.03 -29.40 -7.67
C ILE A 59 2.80 -30.64 -8.16
N GLN A 60 4.13 -30.63 -8.07
CA GLN A 60 4.96 -31.69 -8.63
C GLN A 60 4.95 -32.97 -7.77
N ASN A 61 4.93 -32.84 -6.44
CA ASN A 61 5.15 -33.98 -5.52
C ASN A 61 4.26 -33.94 -4.26
N GLY A 62 3.39 -32.94 -4.11
CA GLY A 62 2.54 -32.77 -2.93
C GLY A 62 3.25 -32.18 -1.72
N ASP A 63 4.56 -31.94 -1.82
CA ASP A 63 5.41 -31.52 -0.71
C ASP A 63 5.18 -30.05 -0.32
N VAL A 64 5.14 -29.80 0.99
CA VAL A 64 5.15 -28.47 1.59
C VAL A 64 6.20 -28.42 2.71
N PRO A 65 6.88 -27.28 2.92
CA PRO A 65 7.84 -27.14 4.01
C PRO A 65 7.21 -27.32 5.40
N LEU A 66 8.03 -27.68 6.39
CA LEU A 66 7.59 -27.79 7.78
C LEU A 66 6.98 -26.47 8.27
N GLY A 67 5.83 -26.54 8.95
CA GLY A 67 5.11 -25.38 9.46
C GLY A 67 4.21 -24.69 8.42
N ILE A 68 4.15 -25.20 7.18
CA ILE A 68 3.23 -24.74 6.14
C ILE A 68 2.20 -25.83 5.87
N ILE A 69 0.92 -25.45 5.88
CA ILE A 69 -0.20 -26.33 5.57
C ILE A 69 -0.78 -25.93 4.21
N SER A 70 -0.94 -26.89 3.29
CA SER A 70 -1.78 -26.71 2.10
C SER A 70 -3.22 -27.09 2.45
N LEU A 71 -4.17 -26.17 2.25
CA LEU A 71 -5.58 -26.47 2.45
C LEU A 71 -6.12 -27.25 1.26
N GLN A 72 -6.67 -28.44 1.51
CA GLN A 72 -7.54 -29.08 0.55
C GLN A 72 -8.88 -28.36 0.56
N SER A 73 -9.14 -27.63 -0.52
CA SER A 73 -10.35 -26.83 -0.68
C SER A 73 -10.93 -27.00 -2.07
N ASP A 74 -12.21 -26.71 -2.20
CA ASP A 74 -12.92 -26.64 -3.48
C ASP A 74 -12.57 -25.36 -4.29
N PHE A 75 -11.47 -24.66 -3.96
CA PHE A 75 -11.02 -23.50 -4.72
C PHE A 75 -10.20 -23.92 -5.94
N ASP A 76 -10.29 -23.12 -7.00
CA ASP A 76 -9.54 -23.34 -8.25
C ASP A 76 -8.01 -23.13 -8.10
N PHE A 77 -7.54 -22.84 -6.89
CA PHE A 77 -6.15 -22.48 -6.58
C PHE A 77 -5.71 -23.05 -5.22
N PRO A 78 -4.44 -23.48 -5.07
CA PRO A 78 -3.91 -23.89 -3.78
C PRO A 78 -3.81 -22.72 -2.79
N VAL A 79 -4.20 -22.98 -1.55
CA VAL A 79 -4.14 -22.01 -0.44
C VAL A 79 -3.19 -22.53 0.63
N PHE A 80 -2.20 -21.74 1.00
CA PHE A 80 -1.21 -22.11 2.01
C PHE A 80 -1.41 -21.33 3.30
N CYS A 81 -1.23 -22.00 4.43
CA CYS A 81 -1.33 -21.43 5.77
C CYS A 81 -0.02 -21.61 6.54
N LEU A 82 0.20 -20.79 7.56
CA LEU A 82 1.31 -20.94 8.50
C LEU A 82 0.80 -21.52 9.82
N GLU A 83 1.34 -22.67 10.25
CA GLU A 83 0.98 -23.29 11.54
C GLU A 83 1.20 -22.35 12.72
N SER A 84 2.26 -21.56 12.66
CA SER A 84 2.64 -20.59 13.71
C SER A 84 1.76 -19.33 13.72
N ARG A 85 0.90 -19.14 12.71
CA ARG A 85 0.03 -17.96 12.54
C ARG A 85 -1.37 -18.40 12.07
N PRO A 86 -2.19 -18.99 12.95
CA PRO A 86 -3.55 -19.39 12.60
C PRO A 86 -4.37 -18.23 12.01
N GLY A 87 -5.14 -18.52 10.97
CA GLY A 87 -5.95 -17.52 10.25
C GLY A 87 -5.17 -16.67 9.24
N PHE A 88 -3.88 -16.95 9.03
CA PHE A 88 -3.13 -16.43 7.90
C PHE A 88 -3.23 -17.36 6.69
N TYR A 89 -3.52 -16.79 5.52
CA TYR A 89 -3.60 -17.53 4.26
C TYR A 89 -2.81 -16.81 3.16
N PHE A 90 -2.15 -17.58 2.31
CA PHE A 90 -1.40 -17.10 1.16
C PHE A 90 -1.84 -17.85 -0.10
N ILE A 91 -2.15 -17.10 -1.16
CA ILE A 91 -2.56 -17.64 -2.46
C ILE A 91 -1.58 -17.11 -3.53
N PRO A 92 -0.59 -17.91 -3.95
CA PRO A 92 0.41 -17.48 -4.91
C PRO A 92 -0.19 -17.38 -6.32
N GLY A 93 0.01 -16.25 -6.99
CA GLY A 93 -0.40 -16.05 -8.39
C GLY A 93 -1.90 -16.21 -8.65
N ALA A 94 -2.76 -15.80 -7.71
CA ALA A 94 -4.21 -15.97 -7.79
C ALA A 94 -4.88 -15.15 -8.91
N LEU A 95 -4.21 -14.11 -9.40
CA LEU A 95 -4.73 -13.21 -10.44
C LEU A 95 -4.12 -13.50 -11.80
N SER A 96 -4.96 -13.57 -12.83
CA SER A 96 -4.49 -13.68 -14.22
C SER A 96 -3.71 -12.43 -14.65
N VAL A 97 -2.90 -12.54 -15.71
CA VAL A 97 -2.15 -11.38 -16.24
C VAL A 97 -3.10 -10.26 -16.67
N GLU A 98 -4.26 -10.61 -17.21
CA GLU A 98 -5.32 -9.69 -17.61
C GLU A 98 -5.91 -8.97 -16.40
N GLU A 99 -6.26 -9.69 -15.33
CA GLU A 99 -6.73 -9.12 -14.06
C GLU A 99 -5.67 -8.18 -13.48
N GLN A 100 -4.40 -8.60 -13.45
CA GLN A 100 -3.30 -7.78 -12.96
C GLN A 100 -3.17 -6.47 -13.77
N CYS A 101 -3.18 -6.55 -15.10
CA CYS A 101 -3.10 -5.38 -15.97
C CYS A 101 -4.30 -4.44 -15.82
N GLN A 102 -5.50 -5.00 -15.63
CA GLN A 102 -6.72 -4.24 -15.36
C GLN A 102 -6.57 -3.45 -14.07
N TRP A 103 -6.22 -4.10 -12.96
CA TRP A 103 -6.15 -3.44 -11.66
C TRP A 103 -5.00 -2.45 -11.54
N ILE A 104 -3.86 -2.71 -12.18
CA ILE A 104 -2.78 -1.73 -12.30
C ILE A 104 -3.28 -0.48 -13.04
N ARG A 105 -3.98 -0.64 -14.16
CA ARG A 105 -4.54 0.50 -14.92
C ARG A 105 -5.53 1.30 -14.07
N GLU A 106 -6.53 0.63 -13.52
CA GLU A 106 -7.59 1.26 -12.69
C GLU A 106 -6.98 1.99 -11.48
N SER A 107 -5.93 1.43 -10.87
CA SER A 107 -5.23 2.05 -9.74
C SER A 107 -4.57 3.39 -10.09
N LEU A 108 -4.19 3.60 -11.34
CA LEU A 108 -3.55 4.85 -11.78
C LEU A 108 -4.56 5.82 -12.41
N THR A 109 -5.66 5.32 -12.98
CA THR A 109 -6.61 6.13 -13.74
C THR A 109 -7.89 6.46 -13.01
N THR A 110 -8.47 5.51 -12.28
CA THR A 110 -9.86 5.59 -11.79
C THR A 110 -9.90 5.68 -10.27
N PHE A 111 -9.13 4.84 -9.57
CA PHE A 111 -9.10 4.82 -8.10
C PHE A 111 -8.71 6.17 -7.45
N PRO A 112 -7.73 6.93 -7.97
CA PRO A 112 -7.37 8.22 -7.37
C PRO A 112 -8.29 9.37 -7.78
N GLN A 113 -9.33 9.12 -8.60
CA GLN A 113 -10.24 10.17 -9.04
C GLN A 113 -11.21 10.58 -7.93
N PRO A 114 -11.45 11.89 -7.73
CA PRO A 114 -12.46 12.36 -6.80
C PRO A 114 -13.84 11.73 -7.09
N PRO A 115 -14.69 11.49 -6.06
CA PRO A 115 -14.54 11.86 -4.65
C PRO A 115 -13.57 10.99 -3.83
N ASN A 116 -12.95 9.95 -4.40
CA ASN A 116 -11.95 9.19 -3.68
C ASN A 116 -10.79 10.08 -3.24
N ARG A 117 -10.24 9.81 -2.06
CA ARG A 117 -9.15 10.60 -1.49
C ARG A 117 -7.81 9.96 -1.82
N THR A 118 -6.80 10.81 -1.86
CA THR A 118 -5.39 10.46 -2.00
C THR A 118 -4.56 11.25 -1.00
N ASN A 119 -3.28 10.90 -0.86
CA ASN A 119 -2.34 11.66 -0.04
C ASN A 119 -2.14 13.12 -0.50
N HIS A 120 -2.52 13.46 -1.74
CA HIS A 120 -2.43 14.82 -2.27
C HIS A 120 -3.55 15.74 -1.78
N ASN A 121 -4.71 15.18 -1.38
CA ASN A 121 -5.88 15.97 -1.03
C ASN A 121 -5.63 16.96 0.12
N ALA A 122 -4.77 16.61 1.08
CA ALA A 122 -4.46 17.48 2.22
C ALA A 122 -3.79 18.81 1.83
N PHE A 123 -3.08 18.84 0.68
CA PHE A 123 -2.31 20.02 0.24
C PHE A 123 -2.93 20.71 -0.98
N TYR A 124 -3.42 19.92 -1.93
CA TYR A 124 -3.86 20.41 -3.24
C TYR A 124 -5.37 20.33 -3.43
N GLY A 125 -6.10 19.71 -2.49
CA GLY A 125 -7.49 19.34 -2.71
C GLY A 125 -7.64 18.18 -3.71
N PRO A 126 -8.87 17.93 -4.20
CA PRO A 126 -9.14 16.87 -5.17
C PRO A 126 -8.42 17.12 -6.50
N ILE A 127 -7.64 16.14 -6.98
CA ILE A 127 -6.93 16.23 -8.27
C ILE A 127 -7.57 15.28 -9.26
N HIS A 128 -8.06 15.81 -10.38
CA HIS A 128 -8.64 15.02 -11.46
C HIS A 128 -7.56 14.64 -12.48
N ASP A 129 -7.67 13.44 -13.05
CA ASP A 129 -6.89 13.00 -14.23
C ASP A 129 -5.36 13.12 -14.10
N LEU A 130 -4.84 12.94 -12.88
CA LEU A 130 -3.40 13.10 -12.58
C LEU A 130 -2.51 12.26 -13.51
N PHE A 131 -2.90 11.03 -13.82
CA PHE A 131 -2.15 10.16 -14.72
C PHE A 131 -2.12 10.69 -16.16
N ILE A 132 -3.26 11.16 -16.67
CA ILE A 132 -3.35 11.76 -18.01
C ILE A 132 -2.51 13.03 -18.06
N ALA A 133 -2.68 13.92 -17.07
CA ALA A 133 -1.90 15.14 -16.94
C ALA A 133 -0.39 14.87 -16.88
N ALA A 134 0.04 13.80 -16.20
CA ALA A 134 1.45 13.38 -16.17
C ALA A 134 1.96 12.94 -17.54
N LYS A 135 1.16 12.19 -18.32
CA LYS A 135 1.51 11.77 -19.69
C LYS A 135 1.59 12.97 -20.65
N GLU A 136 0.72 13.94 -20.47
CA GLU A 136 0.68 15.18 -21.25
C GLU A 136 1.71 16.22 -20.78
N LYS A 137 2.52 15.90 -19.74
CA LYS A 137 3.53 16.80 -19.16
C LYS A 137 2.95 18.13 -18.65
N LYS A 138 1.71 18.09 -18.16
CA LYS A 138 1.05 19.24 -17.56
C LYS A 138 1.65 19.62 -16.21
N VAL A 139 1.44 20.88 -15.83
CA VAL A 139 1.88 21.47 -14.57
C VAL A 139 0.65 21.88 -13.78
N LEU A 140 0.55 21.46 -12.51
CA LEU A 140 -0.46 21.94 -11.58
C LEU A 140 0.00 23.29 -11.03
N VAL A 141 -0.84 24.31 -11.15
CA VAL A 141 -0.52 25.71 -10.83
C VAL A 141 -1.52 26.26 -9.82
N GLU A 142 -1.02 26.96 -8.80
CA GLU A 142 -1.84 27.68 -7.80
C GLU A 142 -2.44 28.93 -8.43
N GLU A 143 -3.76 28.99 -8.61
CA GLU A 143 -4.42 30.22 -9.02
C GLU A 143 -4.50 31.17 -7.82
N GLY A 144 -3.87 32.35 -7.94
CA GLY A 144 -3.97 33.38 -6.92
C GLY A 144 -5.41 33.89 -6.82
N SER A 145 -5.90 34.04 -5.60
CA SER A 145 -7.04 34.89 -5.33
C SER A 145 -6.69 36.32 -5.79
N ASP A 146 -7.39 36.84 -6.79
CA ASP A 146 -7.25 38.23 -7.22
C ASP A 146 -7.36 39.17 -6.00
N PRO A 147 -6.49 40.19 -5.85
CA PRO A 147 -6.56 41.13 -4.72
C PRO A 147 -7.80 42.04 -4.72
N THR A 148 -8.71 41.92 -5.69
CA THR A 148 -9.84 42.84 -5.89
C THR A 148 -11.16 42.40 -5.26
N SER A 149 -11.21 41.28 -4.52
CA SER A 149 -12.41 40.83 -3.81
C SER A 149 -12.35 40.99 -2.29
N LEU A 150 -11.56 41.95 -1.80
CA LEU A 150 -11.64 42.42 -0.42
C LEU A 150 -12.79 43.43 -0.28
N GLU A 151 -14.02 42.91 -0.15
CA GLU A 151 -15.04 43.55 0.68
C GLU A 151 -16.14 42.54 1.08
N SER A 152 -16.23 42.32 2.41
CA SER A 152 -17.42 41.85 3.13
C SER A 152 -17.80 40.35 3.05
N LYS A 153 -17.32 39.55 4.02
CA LYS A 153 -18.04 39.26 5.27
C LYS A 153 -17.31 38.23 6.14
N CYS A 154 -17.24 38.56 7.43
CA CYS A 154 -16.93 37.66 8.52
C CYS A 154 -18.15 36.73 8.70
N ASP A 155 -17.98 35.42 8.54
CA ASP A 155 -18.78 34.40 9.23
C ASP A 155 -18.11 33.02 9.14
N THR A 156 -17.84 32.46 10.31
CA THR A 156 -17.31 31.12 10.56
C THR A 156 -18.26 30.05 10.02
N SER A 157 -17.98 29.55 8.83
CA SER A 157 -18.38 28.21 8.38
C SER A 157 -17.38 27.75 7.31
N VAL A 158 -16.86 26.53 7.45
CA VAL A 158 -15.94 25.94 6.47
C VAL A 158 -16.75 25.71 5.19
N SER A 159 -16.71 26.69 4.29
CA SER A 159 -17.39 26.62 3.00
C SER A 159 -16.51 25.93 1.96
N ASN A 160 -17.15 25.25 1.00
CA ASN A 160 -16.59 24.54 -0.17
C ASN A 160 -15.77 25.42 -1.15
N GLY A 161 -15.10 26.48 -0.67
CA GLY A 161 -14.45 27.51 -1.50
C GLY A 161 -13.07 27.15 -2.07
N ASP A 162 -12.45 26.04 -1.63
CA ASP A 162 -11.04 25.72 -1.98
C ASP A 162 -10.86 24.78 -3.19
N VAL A 163 -11.95 24.32 -3.81
CA VAL A 163 -11.92 23.34 -4.92
C VAL A 163 -11.26 23.89 -6.20
N HIS A 164 -11.05 25.21 -6.30
CA HIS A 164 -10.53 25.85 -7.51
C HIS A 164 -9.15 26.48 -7.37
N ARG A 165 -8.44 26.24 -6.25
CA ARG A 165 -7.11 26.82 -6.05
C ARG A 165 -6.05 26.26 -7.00
N TRP A 166 -6.19 25.02 -7.46
CA TRP A 166 -5.17 24.37 -8.29
C TRP A 166 -5.75 23.87 -9.61
N LYS A 167 -5.10 24.21 -10.73
CA LYS A 167 -5.48 23.71 -12.06
C LYS A 167 -4.28 23.28 -12.88
N PHE A 168 -4.50 22.31 -13.77
CA PHE A 168 -3.48 21.87 -14.71
C PHE A 168 -3.40 22.80 -15.92
N TYR A 169 -2.18 23.14 -16.30
CA TYR A 169 -1.85 23.95 -17.47
C TYR A 169 -0.76 23.27 -18.29
N GLU A 170 -0.68 23.63 -19.57
CA GLU A 170 0.43 23.24 -20.43
C GLU A 170 1.72 23.94 -20.00
N GLU A 171 2.85 23.24 -20.00
CA GLU A 171 4.12 23.74 -19.45
C GLU A 171 4.55 25.10 -20.06
N HIS A 172 4.36 25.29 -21.36
CA HIS A 172 4.70 26.53 -22.07
C HIS A 172 3.83 27.74 -21.66
N THR A 173 2.62 27.52 -21.13
CA THR A 173 1.74 28.60 -20.65
C THR A 173 2.10 29.10 -19.25
N VAL A 174 2.94 28.37 -18.50
CA VAL A 174 3.37 28.75 -17.15
C VAL A 174 4.54 29.73 -17.21
N SER A 175 5.43 29.59 -18.18
CA SER A 175 6.57 30.50 -18.40
C SER A 175 6.17 31.95 -18.67
N SER A 176 4.95 32.20 -19.14
CA SER A 176 4.41 33.54 -19.39
C SER A 176 3.74 34.18 -18.17
N ARG A 177 3.56 33.46 -17.05
CA ARG A 177 2.81 33.93 -15.86
C ARG A 177 3.65 34.56 -14.73
N GLY A 178 4.95 34.79 -14.96
CA GLY A 178 5.81 35.48 -13.98
C GLY A 178 6.17 34.63 -12.75
N ASN A 179 7.24 35.04 -12.05
CA ASN A 179 7.94 34.26 -11.02
C ASN A 179 7.19 34.02 -9.68
N THR A 180 5.91 34.39 -9.56
CA THR A 180 5.20 34.41 -8.26
C THR A 180 4.26 33.22 -8.02
N CYS A 181 4.08 32.34 -9.00
CA CYS A 181 3.09 31.27 -8.94
C CYS A 181 3.69 29.94 -8.45
N LYS A 182 3.16 29.33 -7.39
CA LYS A 182 3.57 27.96 -7.00
C LYS A 182 3.10 26.98 -8.06
N SER A 183 3.99 26.09 -8.47
CA SER A 183 3.69 25.10 -9.51
C SER A 183 4.39 23.76 -9.24
N ILE A 184 3.80 22.67 -9.74
CA ILE A 184 4.36 21.33 -9.61
C ILE A 184 4.02 20.48 -10.85
N LEU A 185 5.01 19.76 -11.37
CA LEU A 185 4.80 18.84 -12.50
C LEU A 185 3.85 17.70 -12.11
N ALA A 186 2.88 17.39 -12.98
CA ALA A 186 1.96 16.27 -12.79
C ALA A 186 2.72 14.93 -12.62
N SER A 187 3.80 14.72 -13.36
CA SER A 187 4.67 13.55 -13.20
C SER A 187 5.34 13.47 -11.82
N GLY A 188 5.63 14.63 -11.21
CA GLY A 188 6.15 14.72 -9.85
C GLY A 188 5.11 14.36 -8.80
N LEU A 189 3.85 14.78 -9.00
CA LEU A 189 2.72 14.40 -8.16
C LEU A 189 2.40 12.91 -8.29
N LEU A 190 2.36 12.37 -9.51
CA LEU A 190 2.11 10.94 -9.75
C LEU A 190 3.15 10.06 -9.04
N ARG A 191 4.44 10.41 -9.13
CA ARG A 191 5.52 9.70 -8.41
C ARG A 191 5.41 9.81 -6.88
N LYS A 192 4.73 10.85 -6.39
CA LYS A 192 4.48 11.09 -4.96
C LYS A 192 3.11 10.57 -4.52
N LEU A 193 2.35 9.88 -5.38
CA LEU A 193 1.15 9.17 -4.95
C LEU A 193 1.59 8.03 -4.02
N ARG A 194 0.91 7.89 -2.87
CA ARG A 194 1.24 6.93 -1.81
C ARG A 194 0.05 6.12 -1.37
N TRP A 195 -1.14 6.73 -1.37
CA TRP A 195 -2.37 6.00 -1.16
C TRP A 195 -3.54 6.61 -1.91
N SER A 196 -4.53 5.77 -2.21
CA SER A 196 -5.90 6.17 -2.56
C SER A 196 -6.92 5.30 -1.81
N THR A 197 -8.11 5.82 -1.57
CA THR A 197 -9.18 5.15 -0.81
C THR A 197 -10.41 4.89 -1.69
N LEU A 198 -10.98 3.69 -1.60
CA LEU A 198 -12.21 3.30 -2.30
C LEU A 198 -13.29 2.92 -1.28
N GLY A 199 -14.56 3.15 -1.59
CA GLY A 199 -15.64 2.89 -0.63
C GLY A 199 -15.54 3.82 0.58
N LEU A 200 -15.82 3.32 1.78
CA LEU A 200 -15.74 4.11 3.00
C LEU A 200 -14.35 4.72 3.21
N GLN A 201 -14.32 6.00 3.55
CA GLN A 201 -13.08 6.79 3.57
C GLN A 201 -12.41 6.69 4.93
N PHE A 202 -11.17 6.22 4.94
CA PHE A 202 -10.35 6.19 6.14
C PHE A 202 -9.70 7.55 6.42
N GLU A 203 -9.92 8.11 7.61
CA GLU A 203 -9.33 9.37 8.05
C GLU A 203 -8.15 9.15 9.00
N TRP A 204 -6.94 9.16 8.44
CA TRP A 204 -5.69 8.86 9.15
C TRP A 204 -5.49 9.64 10.46
N SER A 205 -5.85 10.93 10.51
CA SER A 205 -5.65 11.76 11.70
C SER A 205 -6.58 11.37 12.86
N LYS A 206 -7.81 10.94 12.54
CA LYS A 206 -8.79 10.49 13.54
C LYS A 206 -8.71 9.00 13.81
N ARG A 207 -8.02 8.24 12.93
CA ARG A 207 -8.01 6.77 12.90
C ARG A 207 -9.43 6.21 12.95
N ASN A 208 -10.26 6.58 11.97
CA ASN A 208 -11.62 6.04 11.84
C ASN A 208 -12.09 6.04 10.39
N TYR A 209 -13.16 5.30 10.12
CA TYR A 209 -13.93 5.45 8.89
C TYR A 209 -14.94 6.57 9.06
N ASP A 210 -14.89 7.57 8.18
CA ASP A 210 -15.85 8.67 8.19
C ASP A 210 -16.91 8.43 7.11
N VAL A 211 -18.02 7.84 7.52
CA VAL A 211 -19.19 7.55 6.67
C VAL A 211 -19.84 8.80 6.08
N SER A 212 -19.55 9.99 6.64
CA SER A 212 -20.10 11.26 6.14
C SER A 212 -19.32 11.81 4.95
N LEU A 213 -18.08 11.35 4.74
CA LEU A 213 -17.27 11.79 3.61
C LEU A 213 -17.83 11.25 2.29
N PRO A 214 -17.92 12.08 1.23
CA PRO A 214 -18.30 11.62 -0.10
C PRO A 214 -17.39 10.50 -0.57
N HIS A 215 -17.98 9.43 -1.10
CA HIS A 215 -17.24 8.31 -1.65
C HIS A 215 -18.01 7.60 -2.75
N ASN A 216 -17.27 6.99 -3.66
CA ASN A 216 -17.83 6.06 -4.62
C ASN A 216 -17.88 4.66 -4.02
N LYS A 217 -18.85 3.86 -4.47
CA LYS A 217 -18.81 2.42 -4.22
C LYS A 217 -17.55 1.82 -4.83
N ILE A 218 -17.01 0.80 -4.17
CA ILE A 218 -15.97 -0.03 -4.75
C ILE A 218 -16.53 -0.67 -6.04
N PRO A 219 -15.80 -0.66 -7.17
CA PRO A 219 -16.31 -1.22 -8.43
C PRO A 219 -16.77 -2.68 -8.28
N ASP A 220 -17.94 -3.02 -8.83
CA ASP A 220 -18.57 -4.33 -8.61
C ASP A 220 -17.68 -5.51 -8.98
N VAL A 221 -16.92 -5.40 -10.07
CA VAL A 221 -15.96 -6.44 -10.51
C VAL A 221 -14.85 -6.63 -9.47
N LEU A 222 -14.38 -5.54 -8.86
CA LEU A 222 -13.36 -5.60 -7.81
C LEU A 222 -13.94 -6.16 -6.50
N CYS A 223 -15.19 -5.81 -6.18
CA CYS A 223 -15.92 -6.41 -5.06
C CYS A 223 -16.07 -7.92 -5.22
N GLN A 224 -16.49 -8.39 -6.39
CA GLN A 224 -16.64 -9.82 -6.68
C GLN A 224 -15.29 -10.55 -6.57
N LEU A 225 -14.21 -9.93 -7.04
CA LEU A 225 -12.87 -10.47 -6.89
C LEU A 225 -12.48 -10.59 -5.41
N ALA A 226 -12.63 -9.53 -4.61
CA ALA A 226 -12.32 -9.58 -3.19
C ALA A 226 -13.16 -10.64 -2.45
N LYS A 227 -14.45 -10.79 -2.80
CA LYS A 227 -15.33 -11.84 -2.28
C LYS A 227 -14.82 -13.25 -2.60
N ARG A 228 -14.46 -13.49 -3.86
CA ARG A 228 -13.90 -14.77 -4.33
C ARG A 228 -12.61 -15.10 -3.58
N MET A 229 -11.71 -14.12 -3.43
CA MET A 229 -10.44 -14.28 -2.75
C MET A 229 -10.58 -14.47 -1.24
N ALA A 230 -11.58 -13.87 -0.60
CA ALA A 230 -11.82 -14.01 0.84
C ALA A 230 -12.40 -15.38 1.23
N ALA A 231 -12.99 -16.11 0.29
CA ALA A 231 -13.73 -17.35 0.56
C ALA A 231 -12.99 -18.40 1.43
N PRO A 232 -11.66 -18.62 1.30
CA PRO A 232 -10.93 -19.56 2.15
C PRO A 232 -10.90 -19.19 3.64
N ALA A 233 -11.08 -17.89 3.93
CA ALA A 233 -11.01 -17.33 5.27
C ALA A 233 -12.39 -16.97 5.86
N MET A 234 -13.48 -17.27 5.15
CA MET A 234 -14.84 -16.98 5.59
C MET A 234 -15.48 -18.20 6.28
N PRO A 235 -16.33 -17.99 7.31
CA PRO A 235 -17.19 -19.03 7.84
C PRO A 235 -18.12 -19.62 6.77
N LYS A 236 -18.43 -20.91 6.90
CA LYS A 236 -19.30 -21.60 5.95
C LYS A 236 -20.70 -20.97 5.92
N GLY A 237 -21.13 -20.55 4.74
CA GLY A 237 -22.44 -19.92 4.53
C GLY A 237 -22.43 -18.39 4.62
N GLU A 238 -21.29 -17.78 4.96
CA GLU A 238 -21.11 -16.34 4.93
C GLU A 238 -20.36 -15.88 3.68
N GLN A 239 -20.57 -14.62 3.29
CA GLN A 239 -19.81 -13.98 2.22
C GLN A 239 -19.17 -12.71 2.74
N PHE A 240 -17.94 -12.47 2.29
CA PHE A 240 -17.25 -11.21 2.56
C PHE A 240 -18.00 -10.05 1.90
N GLN A 241 -17.99 -8.88 2.54
CA GLN A 241 -18.57 -7.66 1.98
C GLN A 241 -17.49 -6.58 2.04
N PRO A 242 -16.80 -6.28 0.93
CA PRO A 242 -15.82 -5.20 0.93
C PRO A 242 -16.55 -3.86 0.93
N GLU A 243 -16.33 -3.07 1.98
CA GLU A 243 -16.95 -1.76 2.16
C GLU A 243 -15.93 -0.63 2.03
N ALA A 244 -14.68 -0.90 2.40
CA ALA A 244 -13.56 -0.01 2.23
C ALA A 244 -12.39 -0.73 1.55
N ALA A 245 -11.63 0.02 0.74
CA ALA A 245 -10.32 -0.43 0.31
C ALA A 245 -9.28 0.70 0.35
N ILE A 246 -8.05 0.35 0.69
CA ILE A 246 -6.89 1.24 0.64
C ILE A 246 -5.91 0.69 -0.39
N VAL A 247 -5.59 1.52 -1.37
CA VAL A 247 -4.63 1.24 -2.42
C VAL A 247 -3.33 1.92 -2.03
N ASN A 248 -2.29 1.17 -1.71
CA ASN A 248 -0.97 1.68 -1.35
C ASN A 248 -0.02 1.60 -2.54
N TYR A 249 0.64 2.71 -2.86
CA TYR A 249 1.62 2.82 -3.93
C TYR A 249 3.02 2.95 -3.32
N PHE A 250 3.90 2.01 -3.65
CA PHE A 250 5.26 1.94 -3.16
C PHE A 250 6.23 2.24 -4.29
N GLY A 251 6.95 3.36 -4.19
CA GLY A 251 8.13 3.63 -4.99
C GLY A 251 9.41 3.10 -4.36
N ILE A 252 10.53 3.32 -5.05
CA ILE A 252 11.85 2.88 -4.59
C ILE A 252 12.17 3.47 -3.21
N GLY A 253 12.44 2.59 -2.25
CA GLY A 253 12.83 2.95 -0.88
C GLY A 253 11.67 3.28 0.05
N ASP A 254 10.42 3.26 -0.45
CA ASP A 254 9.24 3.34 0.41
C ASP A 254 9.14 2.08 1.28
N THR A 255 8.61 2.26 2.49
CA THR A 255 8.44 1.18 3.48
C THR A 255 7.13 1.39 4.22
N LEU A 256 6.42 0.31 4.52
CA LEU A 256 5.31 0.30 5.47
C LEU A 256 5.79 -0.34 6.78
N GLY A 257 5.85 0.46 7.84
CA GLY A 257 6.32 -0.02 9.14
C GLY A 257 5.34 -0.99 9.80
N GLY A 258 5.81 -1.69 10.83
CA GLY A 258 5.04 -2.63 11.65
C GLY A 258 3.84 -1.98 12.30
N HIS A 259 2.66 -2.29 11.78
CA HIS A 259 1.37 -1.75 12.22
C HIS A 259 0.35 -2.88 12.39
N LEU A 260 -0.77 -2.51 13.01
CA LEU A 260 -1.94 -3.33 13.17
C LEU A 260 -3.11 -2.63 12.48
N ASP A 261 -3.97 -3.42 11.85
CA ASP A 261 -5.21 -2.96 11.20
C ASP A 261 -6.38 -3.22 12.14
N ASP A 262 -6.64 -2.22 12.99
CA ASP A 262 -7.46 -2.32 14.19
C ASP A 262 -8.70 -1.41 14.22
N MET A 263 -9.08 -0.85 13.06
CA MET A 263 -10.05 0.25 13.00
C MET A 263 -11.42 -0.17 12.47
N GLU A 264 -11.53 -1.38 11.93
CA GLU A 264 -12.78 -2.01 11.52
C GLU A 264 -13.63 -2.42 12.74
N ALA A 265 -14.95 -2.28 12.64
CA ALA A 265 -15.87 -2.65 13.71
C ALA A 265 -15.95 -4.18 13.90
N ASP A 266 -16.00 -4.94 12.80
CA ASP A 266 -16.11 -6.40 12.81
C ASP A 266 -14.77 -7.09 12.50
N TRP A 267 -14.10 -7.58 13.54
CA TRP A 267 -12.84 -8.32 13.45
C TRP A 267 -13.01 -9.77 13.01
N SER A 268 -14.24 -10.27 12.92
CA SER A 268 -14.51 -11.63 12.41
C SER A 268 -14.25 -11.74 10.91
N LYS A 269 -14.24 -10.60 10.19
CA LYS A 269 -14.04 -10.56 8.75
C LYS A 269 -12.55 -10.47 8.38
N PRO A 270 -12.12 -11.15 7.31
CA PRO A 270 -10.73 -11.12 6.88
C PRO A 270 -10.34 -9.75 6.32
N ILE A 271 -9.04 -9.45 6.35
CA ILE A 271 -8.41 -8.49 5.44
C ILE A 271 -8.00 -9.24 4.19
N VAL A 272 -8.37 -8.72 3.01
CA VAL A 272 -7.91 -9.25 1.71
C VAL A 272 -6.88 -8.31 1.15
N SER A 273 -5.65 -8.77 0.97
CA SER A 273 -4.53 -8.00 0.44
C SER A 273 -4.10 -8.51 -0.92
N MET A 274 -4.25 -7.69 -1.96
CA MET A 274 -3.82 -7.99 -3.33
C MET A 274 -2.49 -7.31 -3.64
N SER A 275 -1.50 -8.05 -4.11
CA SER A 275 -0.20 -7.50 -4.50
C SER A 275 -0.05 -7.44 -6.02
N LEU A 276 0.40 -6.31 -6.56
CA LEU A 276 0.54 -6.06 -8.00
C LEU A 276 1.86 -5.33 -8.29
N GLY A 277 2.48 -5.63 -9.42
CA GLY A 277 3.73 -5.00 -9.83
C GLY A 277 4.96 -5.67 -9.22
N CYS A 278 5.87 -4.89 -8.65
CA CYS A 278 7.16 -5.41 -8.23
C CYS A 278 7.11 -6.35 -7.03
N LYS A 279 8.10 -7.26 -7.00
CA LYS A 279 8.30 -8.16 -5.88
C LYS A 279 8.66 -7.37 -4.61
N ALA A 280 8.02 -7.68 -3.49
CA ALA A 280 8.26 -7.07 -2.19
C ALA A 280 8.52 -8.13 -1.11
N ILE A 281 8.98 -7.67 0.06
CA ILE A 281 9.05 -8.50 1.27
C ILE A 281 7.91 -8.08 2.19
N PHE A 282 7.12 -9.06 2.63
CA PHE A 282 6.12 -8.90 3.66
C PHE A 282 6.60 -9.54 4.95
N LEU A 283 6.41 -8.83 6.05
CA LEU A 283 6.68 -9.31 7.40
C LEU A 283 5.37 -9.55 8.12
N LEU A 284 5.16 -10.78 8.58
CA LEU A 284 4.04 -11.16 9.44
C LEU A 284 4.55 -11.47 10.85
N GLY A 285 4.36 -10.54 11.77
CA GLY A 285 4.67 -10.63 13.19
C GLY A 285 3.67 -11.49 13.96
N GLY A 286 3.70 -11.36 15.29
CA GLY A 286 2.66 -11.87 16.18
C GLY A 286 1.83 -10.74 16.78
N LYS A 287 1.16 -11.02 17.90
CA LYS A 287 0.30 -10.07 18.62
C LYS A 287 1.11 -8.99 19.33
N SER A 288 2.43 -9.18 19.47
CA SER A 288 3.37 -8.20 19.99
C SER A 288 4.46 -7.88 18.96
N ARG A 289 5.00 -6.65 19.02
CA ARG A 289 6.19 -6.24 18.24
C ARG A 289 7.46 -6.99 18.66
N GLU A 290 7.43 -7.70 19.78
CA GLU A 290 8.51 -8.58 20.25
C GLU A 290 8.45 -9.98 19.65
N ASP A 291 7.32 -10.35 19.02
CA ASP A 291 7.23 -11.62 18.33
C ASP A 291 8.01 -11.55 17.01
N SER A 292 8.93 -12.49 16.80
CA SER A 292 9.71 -12.57 15.56
C SER A 292 8.79 -12.72 14.35
N PRO A 293 8.89 -11.83 13.35
CA PRO A 293 8.07 -11.95 12.15
C PRO A 293 8.59 -13.01 11.20
N VAL A 294 7.67 -13.63 10.48
CA VAL A 294 7.95 -14.48 9.31
C VAL A 294 8.06 -13.58 8.09
N ALA A 295 9.18 -13.67 7.37
CA ALA A 295 9.39 -12.94 6.14
C ALA A 295 8.99 -13.79 4.92
N MET A 296 8.27 -13.18 3.98
CA MET A 296 7.84 -13.85 2.74
C MET A 296 7.89 -12.90 1.55
N PHE A 297 8.07 -13.45 0.36
CA PHE A 297 7.95 -12.69 -0.87
C PHE A 297 6.48 -12.44 -1.21
N LEU A 298 6.17 -11.20 -1.62
CA LEU A 298 4.96 -10.85 -2.35
C LEU A 298 5.32 -10.58 -3.81
N ARG A 299 4.65 -11.23 -4.75
CA ARG A 299 4.77 -11.00 -6.19
C ARG A 299 3.46 -10.47 -6.76
N SER A 300 3.54 -9.97 -8.00
CA SER A 300 2.34 -9.58 -8.74
C SER A 300 1.39 -10.76 -8.88
N GLY A 301 0.13 -10.55 -8.48
CA GLY A 301 -0.92 -11.56 -8.48
C GLY A 301 -1.05 -12.36 -7.19
N ASP A 302 -0.16 -12.17 -6.21
CA ASP A 302 -0.28 -12.85 -4.91
C ASP A 302 -1.38 -12.21 -4.05
N ILE A 303 -2.08 -13.07 -3.30
CA ILE A 303 -3.10 -12.67 -2.31
C ILE A 303 -2.67 -13.12 -0.93
N VAL A 304 -2.83 -12.22 0.03
CA VAL A 304 -2.70 -12.50 1.47
C VAL A 304 -4.06 -12.28 2.13
N LEU A 305 -4.48 -13.23 2.96
CA LEU A 305 -5.64 -13.09 3.83
C LEU A 305 -5.20 -13.11 5.29
N MET A 306 -5.72 -12.19 6.09
CA MET A 306 -5.57 -12.20 7.55
C MET A 306 -6.95 -12.26 8.18
N ALA A 307 -7.27 -13.38 8.82
CA ALA A 307 -8.52 -13.64 9.52
C ALA A 307 -8.25 -14.19 10.91
N GLY A 308 -9.25 -14.18 11.81
CA GLY A 308 -9.11 -14.71 13.16
C GLY A 308 -7.87 -14.16 13.87
N GLU A 309 -7.04 -15.03 14.44
CA GLU A 309 -5.85 -14.61 15.19
C GLU A 309 -4.83 -13.81 14.35
N ALA A 310 -4.76 -14.04 13.03
CA ALA A 310 -3.86 -13.29 12.17
C ALA A 310 -4.28 -11.81 11.99
N ARG A 311 -5.55 -11.45 12.27
CA ARG A 311 -5.99 -10.03 12.31
C ARG A 311 -5.28 -9.26 13.42
N GLU A 312 -4.87 -9.94 14.48
CA GLU A 312 -4.18 -9.34 15.63
C GLU A 312 -2.66 -9.25 15.42
N CYS A 313 -2.14 -9.71 14.28
CA CYS A 313 -0.70 -9.75 14.03
C CYS A 313 -0.18 -8.43 13.46
N PHE A 314 0.91 -7.94 14.05
CA PHE A 314 1.69 -6.85 13.46
C PHE A 314 2.22 -7.26 12.09
N HIS A 315 2.13 -6.37 11.11
CA HIS A 315 2.64 -6.63 9.78
C HIS A 315 3.19 -5.37 9.11
N GLY A 316 3.96 -5.58 8.04
CA GLY A 316 4.63 -4.47 7.34
C GLY A 316 5.37 -4.91 6.09
N VAL A 317 5.82 -3.91 5.34
CA VAL A 317 6.54 -4.08 4.07
C VAL A 317 7.83 -3.26 4.17
N PRO A 318 8.95 -3.85 4.63
CA PRO A 318 10.21 -3.12 4.80
C PRO A 318 10.89 -2.75 3.47
N PHE A 319 10.44 -3.31 2.35
CA PHE A 319 11.21 -3.30 1.11
C PHE A 319 10.43 -3.74 -0.14
N ALA A 320 10.62 -3.02 -1.25
CA ALA A 320 10.34 -3.48 -2.61
C ALA A 320 11.67 -3.78 -3.34
N LEU A 321 11.77 -4.95 -3.98
CA LEU A 321 13.01 -5.51 -4.54
C LEU A 321 13.45 -4.94 -5.89
N GLU A 322 12.56 -4.27 -6.59
CA GLU A 322 12.79 -3.84 -7.97
C GLU A 322 12.55 -2.34 -8.15
N LEU A 323 13.11 -1.79 -9.23
CA LEU A 323 13.16 -0.35 -9.53
C LEU A 323 11.82 0.21 -10.06
N ILE A 324 10.70 -0.50 -9.88
CA ILE A 324 9.38 -0.15 -10.39
C ILE A 324 8.38 -0.26 -9.23
N ASP A 325 7.25 0.46 -9.34
CA ASP A 325 6.30 0.61 -8.25
C ASP A 325 5.61 -0.72 -7.90
N ALA A 326 5.44 -0.98 -6.60
CA ALA A 326 4.57 -2.04 -6.09
C ALA A 326 3.25 -1.45 -5.62
N LEU A 327 2.18 -2.21 -5.79
CA LEU A 327 0.82 -1.80 -5.46
C LEU A 327 0.20 -2.85 -4.53
N ILE A 328 -0.30 -2.42 -3.38
CA ILE A 328 -1.02 -3.29 -2.44
C ILE A 328 -2.43 -2.74 -2.25
N ILE A 329 -3.45 -3.52 -2.60
CA ILE A 329 -4.84 -3.16 -2.37
C ILE A 329 -5.36 -3.97 -1.18
N LEU A 330 -5.74 -3.28 -0.11
CA LEU A 330 -6.28 -3.86 1.11
C LEU A 330 -7.79 -3.64 1.16
N PHE A 331 -8.59 -4.72 1.15
CA PHE A 331 -10.04 -4.67 1.35
C PHE A 331 -10.41 -4.99 2.78
N ARG A 332 -11.42 -4.28 3.27
CA ARG A 332 -11.90 -4.35 4.65
C ARG A 332 -13.42 -4.29 4.69
N ASN A 333 -13.99 -4.96 5.68
CA ASN A 333 -15.37 -4.72 6.11
C ASN A 333 -15.28 -3.66 7.22
N ALA A 334 -15.74 -2.45 6.96
CA ALA A 334 -15.43 -1.32 7.81
C ALA A 334 -16.49 -1.12 8.92
N ASP A 335 -17.74 -1.48 8.63
CA ASP A 335 -18.90 -1.38 9.52
C ASP A 335 -19.41 -2.74 10.04
#